data_AF-A0A653XN13-F1
#
_entry.id   AF-A0A653XN13-F1
#
_cell.length_a   1.000
_cell.length_b   1.000
_cell.length_c   1.000
_cell.angle_alpha   90.00
_cell.angle_beta   90.00
_cell.angle_gamma   90.00
#
_symmetry.space_group_name_H-M   'P 1'
#
loop_
_entity.id
_entity.type
_entity.pdbx_description
1 polymer ?
#
loop_
_entity_poly.entity_id
_entity_poly.type
_entity_poly.pdbx_seq_one_letter_code
_entity_poly.pdbx_strand_id
1 'polypeptide(L)'
;MVTVFLPVSPEVAFDYLVDPVNRPAWQASLKAVEDVEGEVGLGQSWTDVTVPGVRPRMRTTAYERPSRWAETGTWRGVTAELTLRFTACGAGCSVEVGTRFSARGAYKAVLPFLPLAAPLAARTDLKAAARELGRS
;
A
#
# COMPACT_ATOMS: atom_id res chain seq x y z
N MET A 1 -11.76 -2.32 7.07
CA MET A 1 -11.55 -1.24 6.08
C MET A 1 -11.34 0.05 6.87
N VAL A 2 -10.39 0.88 6.47
CA VAL A 2 -10.07 2.14 7.17
C VAL A 2 -10.03 3.27 6.16
N THR A 3 -10.49 4.45 6.56
CA THR A 3 -10.50 5.64 5.70
C THR A 3 -9.56 6.71 6.27
N VAL A 4 -8.79 7.35 5.40
CA VAL A 4 -7.87 8.45 5.73
C VAL A 4 -8.14 9.63 4.79
N PHE A 5 -8.18 10.84 5.35
CA PHE A 5 -8.27 12.06 4.55
C PHE A 5 -6.87 12.56 4.20
N LEU A 6 -6.68 12.93 2.94
CA LEU A 6 -5.50 13.60 2.40
C LEU A 6 -5.90 14.99 1.92
N PRO A 7 -5.18 16.07 2.30
CA PRO A 7 -5.53 17.44 1.95
C PRO A 7 -5.11 17.82 0.52
N VAL A 8 -5.19 16.89 -0.43
CA VAL A 8 -4.84 17.07 -1.85
C VAL A 8 -5.91 16.41 -2.74
N SER A 9 -5.89 16.72 -4.04
CA SER A 9 -6.84 16.09 -4.98
C SER A 9 -6.62 14.57 -5.08
N PRO A 10 -7.66 13.80 -5.49
CA PRO A 10 -7.51 12.36 -5.73
C PRO A 10 -6.39 12.01 -6.70
N GLU A 11 -6.14 12.83 -7.73
CA GLU A 11 -5.07 12.64 -8.70
C GLU A 11 -3.69 12.70 -8.06
N VAL A 12 -3.45 13.74 -7.26
CA VAL A 12 -2.17 13.92 -6.55
C VAL A 12 -1.96 12.80 -5.53
N ALA A 13 -3.00 12.48 -4.75
CA ALA A 13 -2.95 11.36 -3.82
C ALA A 13 -2.67 10.03 -4.51
N PHE A 14 -3.35 9.77 -5.64
CA PHE A 14 -3.18 8.56 -6.42
C PHE A 14 -1.75 8.45 -6.94
N ASP A 15 -1.28 9.44 -7.69
CA ASP A 15 0.04 9.41 -8.34
C ASP A 15 1.17 9.25 -7.30
N TYR A 16 1.03 9.90 -6.14
CA TYR A 16 2.00 9.75 -5.07
C TYR A 16 2.00 8.36 -4.44
N LEU A 17 0.83 7.79 -4.13
CA LEU A 17 0.72 6.53 -3.40
C LEU A 17 1.00 5.28 -4.25
N VAL A 18 0.68 5.32 -5.55
CA VAL A 18 0.86 4.15 -6.43
C VAL A 18 2.30 3.98 -6.91
N ASP A 19 3.10 5.03 -6.85
CA ASP A 19 4.51 4.97 -7.23
C ASP A 19 5.34 4.29 -6.13
N PRO A 20 5.96 3.13 -6.42
CA PRO A 20 6.77 2.41 -5.44
C PRO A 20 7.91 3.24 -4.84
N VAL A 21 8.48 4.21 -5.59
CA VAL A 21 9.62 5.00 -5.08
C VAL A 21 9.25 5.91 -3.92
N ASN A 22 7.97 6.30 -3.81
CA ASN A 22 7.48 7.16 -2.73
C ASN A 22 7.18 6.38 -1.44
N ARG A 23 7.03 5.05 -1.52
CA ARG A 23 6.57 4.23 -0.38
C ARG A 23 7.42 4.35 0.88
N PRO A 24 8.77 4.34 0.81
CA PRO A 24 9.59 4.46 2.02
C PRO A 24 9.35 5.77 2.80
N ALA A 25 8.87 6.82 2.14
CA ALA A 25 8.57 8.11 2.78
C ALA A 25 7.34 8.06 3.70
N TRP A 26 6.41 7.14 3.45
CA TRP A 26 5.15 7.08 4.19
C TRP A 26 4.84 5.73 4.84
N GLN A 27 5.46 4.63 4.40
CA GLN A 27 5.29 3.31 4.98
C GLN A 27 6.40 3.03 6.01
N ALA A 28 6.12 3.19 7.31
CA ALA A 28 7.14 3.20 8.36
C ALA A 28 7.92 1.88 8.49
N SER A 29 7.31 0.76 8.09
CA SER A 29 7.96 -0.57 8.11
C SER A 29 8.85 -0.84 6.90
N LEU A 30 8.82 0.02 5.89
CA LEU A 30 9.50 -0.15 4.62
C LEU A 30 10.82 0.64 4.60
N LYS A 31 11.93 -0.07 4.51
CA LYS A 31 13.26 0.53 4.41
C LYS A 31 13.56 1.01 2.99
N ALA A 32 13.18 0.23 1.99
CA ALA A 32 13.46 0.50 0.59
C ALA A 32 12.50 -0.29 -0.31
N VAL A 33 12.44 0.13 -1.57
CA VAL A 33 11.89 -0.64 -2.68
C VAL A 33 13.03 -0.99 -3.63
N GLU A 34 13.08 -2.25 -4.07
CA GLU A 34 14.08 -2.77 -5.00
C GLU A 34 13.39 -3.51 -6.16
N ASP A 35 14.17 -3.92 -7.16
CA ASP A 35 13.73 -4.78 -8.27
C ASP A 35 12.47 -4.28 -9.00
N VAL A 36 12.36 -2.95 -9.20
CA VAL A 36 11.23 -2.34 -9.91
C VAL A 36 11.29 -2.73 -11.38
N GLU A 37 10.21 -3.34 -11.86
CA GLU A 37 10.04 -3.78 -13.23
C GLU A 37 8.73 -3.22 -13.79
N GLY A 38 8.84 -2.52 -14.91
CA GLY A 38 7.73 -1.88 -15.60
C GLY A 38 7.46 -0.44 -15.15
N GLU A 39 6.70 0.28 -15.96
CA GLU A 39 6.21 1.62 -15.63
C GLU A 39 5.11 1.57 -14.56
N VAL A 40 4.85 2.70 -13.91
CA VAL A 40 3.77 2.83 -12.94
C VAL A 40 2.43 2.54 -13.62
N GLY A 41 1.82 1.41 -13.29
CA GLY A 41 0.65 0.92 -14.03
C GLY A 41 0.25 -0.51 -13.68
N LEU A 42 -0.75 -1.03 -14.40
CA LEU A 42 -1.19 -2.41 -14.25
C LEU A 42 -0.06 -3.38 -14.57
N GLY A 43 0.20 -4.32 -13.67
CA GLY A 43 1.20 -5.37 -13.86
C GLY A 43 2.62 -5.00 -13.44
N GLN A 44 2.89 -3.74 -13.07
CA GLN A 44 4.16 -3.33 -12.46
C GLN A 44 4.49 -4.22 -11.27
N SER A 45 5.77 -4.53 -11.07
CA SER A 45 6.23 -5.34 -9.93
C SER A 45 7.49 -4.79 -9.30
N TRP A 46 7.68 -5.06 -8.01
CA TRP A 46 8.83 -4.63 -7.23
C TRP A 46 9.01 -5.51 -6.00
N THR A 47 10.11 -5.34 -5.26
CA THR A 47 10.38 -6.03 -4.01
C THR A 47 10.39 -5.01 -2.87
N ASP A 48 9.52 -5.19 -1.88
CA ASP A 48 9.59 -4.39 -0.66
C ASP A 48 10.73 -4.90 0.23
N VAL A 49 11.45 -4.00 0.88
CA VAL A 49 12.46 -4.33 1.90
C VAL A 49 11.96 -3.85 3.24
N THR A 50 11.28 -4.72 3.99
CA THR A 50 10.72 -4.35 5.30
C THR A 50 11.70 -4.58 6.45
N VAL A 51 11.52 -3.89 7.56
CA VAL A 51 12.22 -4.16 8.83
C VAL A 51 11.27 -4.92 9.75
N PRO A 52 11.60 -6.15 10.24
CA PRO A 52 12.94 -6.73 10.41
C PRO A 52 13.43 -7.72 9.31
N GLY A 53 12.94 -7.64 8.06
CA GLY A 53 13.58 -8.36 6.93
C GLY A 53 12.67 -9.21 6.06
N VAL A 54 11.34 -9.03 6.10
CA VAL A 54 10.46 -9.67 5.12
C VAL A 54 10.60 -8.96 3.78
N ARG A 55 10.74 -9.73 2.70
CA ARG A 55 10.91 -9.21 1.34
C ARG A 55 9.82 -9.74 0.41
N PRO A 56 8.60 -9.18 0.44
CA PRO A 56 7.54 -9.66 -0.42
C PRO A 56 7.77 -9.19 -1.86
N ARG A 57 7.53 -10.10 -2.81
CA ARG A 57 7.44 -9.74 -4.23
C ARG A 57 6.05 -9.17 -4.47
N MET A 58 6.01 -7.92 -4.89
CA MET A 58 4.83 -7.12 -5.06
C MET A 58 4.44 -7.02 -6.54
N ARG A 59 3.15 -6.83 -6.80
CA ARG A 59 2.63 -6.60 -8.15
C ARG A 59 1.34 -5.79 -8.11
N THR A 60 1.21 -4.79 -8.98
CA THR A 60 -0.04 -4.08 -9.21
C THR A 60 -1.04 -4.95 -9.96
N THR A 61 -2.23 -5.09 -9.41
CA THR A 61 -3.33 -5.93 -9.94
C THR A 61 -4.55 -5.13 -10.37
N ALA A 62 -4.67 -3.87 -9.97
CA ALA A 62 -5.62 -2.92 -10.53
C ALA A 62 -5.00 -1.52 -10.60
N TYR A 63 -5.27 -0.79 -11.68
CA TYR A 63 -4.80 0.57 -11.90
C TYR A 63 -5.87 1.35 -12.67
N GLU A 64 -6.69 2.10 -11.95
CA GLU A 64 -7.81 2.88 -12.46
C GLU A 64 -7.66 4.32 -11.93
N ARG A 65 -6.85 5.14 -12.61
CA ARG A 65 -6.58 6.51 -12.14
C ARG A 65 -7.80 7.42 -12.27
N PRO A 66 -8.13 8.27 -11.26
CA PRO A 66 -7.53 8.34 -9.93
C PRO A 66 -8.30 7.53 -8.88
N SER A 67 -9.26 6.68 -9.25
CA SER A 67 -10.29 6.13 -8.35
C SER A 67 -9.89 4.86 -7.60
N ARG A 68 -9.05 4.00 -8.18
CA ARG A 68 -8.73 2.69 -7.59
C ARG A 68 -7.37 2.17 -7.99
N TRP A 69 -6.66 1.64 -7.00
CA TRP A 69 -5.44 0.88 -7.20
C TRP A 69 -5.42 -0.33 -6.27
N ALA A 70 -4.86 -1.44 -6.74
CA ALA A 70 -4.72 -2.64 -5.95
C ALA A 70 -3.41 -3.37 -6.26
N GLU A 71 -2.94 -4.12 -5.28
CA GLU A 71 -1.70 -4.88 -5.38
C GLU A 71 -1.78 -6.20 -4.63
N THR A 72 -0.82 -7.07 -4.94
CA THR A 72 -0.57 -8.31 -4.21
C THR A 72 0.90 -8.41 -3.86
N GLY A 73 1.20 -8.72 -2.60
CA GLY A 73 2.53 -9.04 -2.09
C GLY A 73 2.62 -10.51 -1.69
N THR A 74 3.69 -11.20 -2.09
CA THR A 74 3.88 -12.62 -1.77
C THR A 74 5.24 -12.90 -1.14
N TRP A 75 5.25 -13.66 -0.06
CA TRP A 75 6.48 -14.15 0.59
C TRP A 75 6.21 -15.45 1.34
N ARG A 76 7.13 -16.42 1.27
CA ARG A 76 7.11 -17.65 2.09
C ARG A 76 5.70 -18.26 2.27
N GLY A 77 4.93 -18.43 1.18
CA GLY A 77 3.59 -19.03 1.21
C GLY A 77 2.46 -18.15 1.77
N VAL A 78 2.74 -16.88 2.08
CA VAL A 78 1.78 -15.83 2.47
C VAL A 78 1.53 -14.92 1.27
N THR A 79 0.27 -14.52 1.11
CA THR A 79 -0.17 -13.49 0.17
C THR A 79 -0.87 -12.37 0.95
N ALA A 80 -0.41 -11.15 0.78
CA ALA A 80 -1.11 -9.94 1.19
C ALA A 80 -1.71 -9.26 -0.03
N GLU A 81 -2.90 -8.70 0.11
CA GLU A 81 -3.58 -7.90 -0.90
C GLU A 81 -3.91 -6.55 -0.27
N LEU A 82 -3.65 -5.47 -1.00
CA LEU A 82 -4.01 -4.11 -0.61
C LEU A 82 -4.87 -3.52 -1.73
N THR A 83 -5.92 -2.80 -1.35
CA THR A 83 -6.76 -2.03 -2.25
C THR A 83 -6.94 -0.64 -1.68
N LEU A 84 -6.66 0.36 -2.51
CA LEU A 84 -6.92 1.76 -2.23
C LEU A 84 -8.06 2.22 -3.13
N ARG A 85 -9.04 2.91 -2.54
CA ARG A 85 -10.09 3.62 -3.28
C ARG A 85 -10.05 5.08 -2.91
N PHE A 86 -10.09 5.94 -3.91
CA PHE A 86 -9.95 7.37 -3.76
C PHE A 86 -11.27 8.03 -4.15
N THR A 87 -11.77 8.88 -3.25
CA THR A 87 -13.01 9.61 -3.46
C THR A 87 -12.76 11.08 -3.15
N ALA A 88 -13.17 11.98 -4.04
CA ALA A 88 -13.13 13.41 -3.77
C ALA A 88 -13.96 13.73 -2.50
N CYS A 89 -13.42 14.56 -1.61
CA CYS A 89 -14.06 14.92 -0.35
C CYS A 89 -13.75 16.39 -0.02
N GLY A 90 -14.70 17.29 -0.34
CA GLY A 90 -14.47 18.73 -0.24
C GLY A 90 -13.31 19.17 -1.12
N ALA A 91 -12.33 19.87 -0.53
CA ALA A 91 -11.12 20.30 -1.22
C ALA A 91 -10.01 19.22 -1.27
N GLY A 92 -10.24 18.03 -0.69
CA GLY A 92 -9.23 16.97 -0.60
C GLY A 92 -9.73 15.60 -1.09
N CYS A 93 -9.06 14.55 -0.61
CA CYS A 93 -9.31 13.18 -1.01
C CYS A 93 -9.52 12.28 0.22
N SER A 94 -10.56 11.46 0.18
CA SER A 94 -10.78 10.36 1.10
C SER A 94 -10.22 9.08 0.47
N VAL A 95 -9.27 8.44 1.16
CA VAL A 95 -8.65 7.17 0.74
C VAL A 95 -9.14 6.06 1.64
N GLU A 96 -9.91 5.13 1.07
CA GLU A 96 -10.35 3.91 1.71
C GLU A 96 -9.36 2.78 1.46
N VAL A 97 -9.03 2.06 2.52
CA VAL A 97 -8.00 1.02 2.55
C VAL A 97 -8.61 -0.32 2.92
N GLY A 98 -8.51 -1.27 2.00
CA GLY A 98 -8.83 -2.67 2.19
C GLY A 98 -7.56 -3.52 2.19
N THR A 99 -7.40 -4.38 3.18
CA THR A 99 -6.29 -5.35 3.25
C THR A 99 -6.84 -6.76 3.41
N ARG A 100 -6.28 -7.72 2.69
CA ARG A 100 -6.59 -9.15 2.85
C ARG A 100 -5.30 -9.94 2.98
N PHE A 101 -5.32 -10.99 3.80
CA PHE A 101 -4.21 -11.91 3.93
C PHE A 101 -4.68 -13.34 3.71
N SER A 102 -3.85 -14.14 3.05
CA SER A 102 -4.02 -15.58 2.96
C SER A 102 -2.69 -16.28 3.11
N ALA A 103 -2.70 -17.52 3.58
CA ALA A 103 -1.50 -18.33 3.76
C ALA A 103 -1.76 -19.79 3.36
N ARG A 104 -0.70 -20.47 2.92
CA ARG A 104 -0.73 -21.90 2.55
C ARG A 104 0.21 -22.73 3.43
N GLY A 105 -0.07 -24.03 3.55
CA GLY A 105 0.76 -24.96 4.30
C GLY A 105 0.90 -24.61 5.79
N ALA A 106 2.09 -24.84 6.34
CA ALA A 106 2.41 -24.55 7.75
C ALA A 106 2.19 -23.07 8.13
N TYR A 107 2.26 -22.15 7.17
CA TYR A 107 2.06 -20.71 7.41
C TYR A 107 0.62 -20.32 7.75
N LYS A 108 -0.36 -21.22 7.56
CA LYS A 108 -1.73 -21.00 8.06
C LYS A 108 -1.78 -20.75 9.57
N ALA A 109 -0.88 -21.35 10.34
CA ALA A 109 -0.80 -21.16 11.79
C ALA A 109 -0.29 -19.76 12.19
N VAL A 110 0.44 -19.07 11.29
CA VAL A 110 0.99 -17.72 11.52
C VAL A 110 0.01 -16.62 11.09
N LEU A 111 -0.94 -16.96 10.20
CA LEU A 111 -1.95 -16.06 9.66
C LEU A 111 -2.74 -15.27 10.71
N PRO A 112 -3.11 -15.79 11.91
CA PRO A 112 -3.86 -15.01 12.91
C PRO A 112 -3.07 -13.84 13.50
N PHE A 113 -1.74 -13.88 13.45
CA PHE A 113 -0.87 -12.88 14.09
C PHE A 113 -0.48 -11.73 13.14
N LEU A 114 -0.65 -11.91 11.82
CA LEU A 114 -0.38 -10.91 10.78
C LEU A 114 -1.43 -9.77 10.67
N PRO A 115 -2.75 -10.02 10.72
CA PRO A 115 -3.77 -9.03 10.37
C PRO A 115 -4.18 -8.08 11.49
N LEU A 116 -3.83 -8.33 12.76
CA LEU A 116 -4.29 -7.49 13.88
C LEU A 116 -3.73 -6.06 13.84
N ALA A 117 -2.57 -5.85 13.21
CA ALA A 117 -1.94 -4.53 13.10
C ALA A 117 -2.00 -3.91 11.70
N ALA A 118 -2.27 -4.69 10.65
CA ALA A 118 -2.13 -4.23 9.25
C ALA A 118 -3.01 -3.03 8.86
N PRO A 119 -4.31 -2.94 9.25
CA PRO A 119 -5.13 -1.78 8.91
C PRO A 119 -4.71 -0.53 9.69
N LEU A 120 -4.21 -0.70 10.91
CA LEU A 120 -3.75 0.39 11.77
C LEU A 120 -2.37 0.90 11.33
N ALA A 121 -1.49 0.01 10.89
CA ALA A 121 -0.23 0.34 10.24
C ALA A 121 -0.51 1.12 8.95
N ALA A 122 -1.34 0.59 8.05
CA ALA A 122 -1.71 1.28 6.82
C ALA A 122 -2.34 2.66 7.08
N ARG A 123 -3.19 2.79 8.12
CA ARG A 123 -3.74 4.09 8.52
C ARG A 123 -2.65 5.06 8.99
N THR A 124 -1.71 4.58 9.79
CA THR A 124 -0.61 5.40 10.33
C THR A 124 0.32 5.85 9.21
N ASP A 125 0.61 4.94 8.29
CA ASP A 125 1.42 5.17 7.11
C ASP A 125 0.76 6.21 6.17
N LEU A 126 -0.54 6.09 5.91
CA LEU A 126 -1.26 7.10 5.11
C LEU A 126 -1.42 8.45 5.82
N LYS A 127 -1.48 8.47 7.15
CA LYS A 127 -1.40 9.73 7.91
C LYS A 127 -0.02 10.38 7.78
N ALA A 128 1.06 9.60 7.64
CA ALA A 128 2.38 10.13 7.32
C ALA A 128 2.40 10.70 5.89
N ALA A 129 1.84 9.98 4.91
CA ALA A 129 1.68 10.50 3.54
C ALA A 129 0.90 11.83 3.52
N ALA A 130 -0.17 11.96 4.31
CA ALA A 130 -0.94 13.20 4.43
C ALA A 130 -0.10 14.39 4.91
N ARG A 131 0.88 14.15 5.80
CA ARG A 131 1.77 15.19 6.31
C ARG A 131 2.80 15.60 5.27
N GLU A 132 3.35 14.66 4.50
CA GLU A 132 4.29 14.98 3.43
C GLU A 132 3.58 15.78 2.31
N LEU A 133 2.40 15.33 1.88
CA LEU A 133 1.59 16.00 0.86
C LEU A 133 1.03 17.36 1.30
N GLY A 134 0.85 17.58 2.61
CA GLY A 134 0.41 18.87 3.14
C GLY A 134 1.54 19.90 3.32
N ARG A 135 2.80 19.51 3.11
CA ARG A 135 3.98 20.37 3.23
C ARG A 135 4.57 20.80 1.88
N SER A 136 4.22 20.10 0.81
CA SER A 136 4.51 20.44 -0.60
C SER A 136 3.53 21.46 -1.15
#